data_AF-A0A920RLA1-F1
#
_entry.id   AF-A0A920RLA1-F1
#
_cell.length_a   1.000
_cell.length_b   1.000
_cell.length_c   1.000
_cell.angle_alpha   90.00
_cell.angle_beta   90.00
_cell.angle_gamma   90.00
#
_symmetry.space_group_name_H-M   'P 1'
#
loop_
_entity.id
_entity.type
_entity.pdbx_description
1 polymer ?
#
loop_
_entity_poly.entity_id
_entity_poly.type
_entity_poly.pdbx_seq_one_letter_code
_entity_poly.pdbx_strand_id
1 'polypeptide(L)'
;MAQQKQVKQELNEARAKLSDKVKKNKKQTNRALKPIRTRLRKLNKQIQQLRGGGGGKKKKKKGGGAKKPSGPVAMGVREGSPADCRVHIRGNIRTLGDSVTRGFLQVVKIDGSDKINARQSGRLELANWLTHADNPLTARVMANRVWYHLTGRGLVTTPDNFGAMGQRPSHPELLDHLALKFRQDNWSVKSLVRSIVLSHAYRLSSSPNTAGTARDPDNTLFWR
;
A
#
# COMPACT_ATOMS: atom_id res chain seq x y z
N MET A 1 7.12 71.23 -34.11
CA MET A 1 6.94 70.13 -35.10
C MET A 1 8.24 69.66 -35.77
N ALA A 2 9.22 70.54 -36.06
CA ALA A 2 10.48 70.15 -36.71
C ALA A 2 11.44 69.32 -35.81
N GLN A 3 11.64 69.70 -34.55
CA GLN A 3 12.50 68.97 -33.60
C GLN A 3 12.04 67.52 -33.34
N GLN A 4 10.73 67.27 -33.25
CA GLN A 4 10.19 65.92 -33.03
C GLN A 4 10.43 64.96 -34.22
N LYS A 5 10.52 65.48 -35.45
CA LYS A 5 10.84 64.67 -36.64
C LYS A 5 12.32 64.28 -36.64
N GLN A 6 13.20 65.20 -36.28
CA GLN A 6 14.64 64.97 -36.21
C GLN A 6 14.99 63.92 -35.13
N VAL A 7 14.41 64.03 -33.94
CA VAL A 7 14.60 63.04 -32.86
C VAL A 7 14.08 61.65 -33.25
N LYS A 8 12.95 61.56 -33.96
CA LYS A 8 12.43 60.28 -34.46
C LYS A 8 13.35 59.65 -35.51
N GLN A 9 13.96 60.46 -36.36
CA GLN A 9 14.90 59.99 -37.38
C GLN A 9 16.18 59.44 -36.74
N GLU A 10 16.78 60.16 -35.79
CA GLU A 10 17.94 59.70 -35.02
C GLU A 10 17.67 58.40 -34.25
N LEU A 11 16.47 58.27 -33.64
CA LEU A 11 16.08 57.06 -32.92
C LEU A 11 15.95 55.84 -33.83
N ASN A 12 15.43 56.04 -35.05
CA ASN A 12 15.30 54.97 -36.05
C ASN A 12 16.66 54.56 -36.62
N GLU A 13 17.55 55.52 -36.87
CA GLU A 13 18.93 55.25 -37.28
C GLU A 13 19.73 54.51 -36.20
N ALA A 14 19.57 54.91 -34.93
CA ALA A 14 20.17 54.23 -33.79
C ALA A 14 19.68 52.78 -33.67
N ARG A 15 18.37 52.54 -33.84
CA ARG A 15 17.76 51.20 -33.86
C ARG A 15 18.28 50.34 -35.01
N ALA A 16 18.42 50.92 -36.22
CA ALA A 16 18.96 50.22 -37.38
C ALA A 16 20.43 49.80 -37.15
N LYS A 17 21.27 50.73 -36.66
CA LYS A 17 22.68 50.47 -36.32
C LYS A 17 22.82 49.38 -35.24
N LEU A 18 21.92 49.37 -34.24
CA LEU A 18 21.88 48.34 -33.21
C LEU A 18 21.51 46.96 -33.79
N SER A 19 20.46 46.90 -34.63
CA SER A 19 20.05 45.69 -35.33
C SER A 19 21.18 45.09 -36.17
N ASP A 20 21.91 45.91 -36.92
CA ASP A 20 22.98 45.44 -37.78
C ASP A 20 24.21 44.98 -37.00
N LYS A 21 24.53 45.63 -35.87
CA LYS A 21 25.53 45.14 -34.91
C LYS A 21 25.14 43.76 -34.35
N VAL A 22 23.88 43.57 -33.96
CA VAL A 22 23.37 42.28 -33.45
C VAL A 22 23.46 41.20 -34.54
N LYS A 23 23.08 41.50 -35.77
CA LYS A 23 23.18 40.56 -36.91
C LYS A 23 24.64 40.19 -37.21
N LYS A 24 25.57 41.16 -37.22
CA LYS A 24 27.01 40.91 -37.40
C LYS A 24 27.57 40.01 -36.29
N ASN A 25 27.28 40.31 -35.02
CA ASN A 25 27.71 39.49 -33.89
C ASN A 25 27.15 38.06 -33.98
N LYS A 26 25.87 37.88 -34.33
CA LYS A 26 25.26 36.56 -34.52
C LYS A 26 25.90 35.77 -35.66
N LYS A 27 26.32 36.43 -36.73
CA LYS A 27 27.03 35.79 -37.86
C LYS A 27 28.46 35.40 -37.48
N GLN A 28 29.15 36.25 -36.71
CA GLN A 28 30.51 36.03 -36.24
C GLN A 28 30.57 34.90 -35.20
N THR A 29 29.62 34.86 -34.25
CA THR A 29 29.49 33.77 -33.27
C THR A 29 29.12 32.44 -33.95
N ASN A 30 28.20 32.44 -34.92
CA ASN A 30 27.88 31.23 -35.67
C ASN A 30 29.06 30.70 -36.52
N ARG A 31 29.90 31.60 -37.06
CA ARG A 31 31.15 31.21 -37.74
C ARG A 31 32.14 30.59 -36.77
N ALA A 32 32.34 31.19 -35.59
CA ALA A 32 33.23 30.66 -34.54
C ALA A 32 32.77 29.31 -33.98
N LEU A 33 31.45 29.09 -33.87
CA LEU A 33 30.86 27.85 -33.37
C LEU A 33 30.79 26.72 -34.42
N LYS A 34 30.93 27.04 -35.72
CA LYS A 34 30.89 26.05 -36.81
C LYS A 34 31.96 24.97 -36.69
N PRO A 35 33.27 25.27 -36.47
CA PRO A 35 34.30 24.23 -36.29
C PRO A 35 34.10 23.39 -35.01
N ILE A 36 33.58 23.99 -33.93
CA ILE A 36 33.29 23.27 -32.69
C ILE A 36 32.14 22.27 -32.91
N ARG A 37 31.08 22.68 -33.62
CA ARG A 37 29.95 21.80 -33.99
C ARG A 37 30.37 20.64 -34.89
N THR A 38 31.26 20.86 -35.85
CA THR A 38 31.75 19.79 -36.72
C THR A 38 32.65 18.82 -35.95
N ARG A 39 33.49 19.32 -35.03
CA ARG A 39 34.31 18.49 -34.13
C ARG A 39 33.45 17.65 -33.20
N LEU A 40 32.42 18.21 -32.58
CA LEU A 40 31.43 17.48 -31.77
C LEU A 40 30.71 16.38 -32.56
N ARG A 41 30.30 16.65 -33.81
CA ARG A 41 29.72 15.61 -34.68
C ARG A 41 30.69 14.47 -34.96
N LYS A 42 31.96 14.77 -35.25
CA LYS A 42 32.99 13.76 -35.48
C LYS A 42 33.26 12.92 -34.22
N LEU A 43 33.39 13.57 -33.06
CA LEU A 43 33.58 12.87 -31.78
C LEU A 43 32.39 11.96 -31.46
N ASN A 44 31.16 12.43 -31.66
CA ASN A 44 29.97 11.61 -31.44
C ASN A 44 29.91 10.41 -32.38
N LYS A 45 30.37 10.55 -33.63
CA LYS A 45 30.48 9.44 -34.59
C LYS A 45 31.53 8.42 -34.14
N GLN A 46 32.68 8.87 -33.64
CA GLN A 46 33.71 7.99 -33.04
C GLN A 46 33.18 7.27 -31.79
N ILE A 47 32.48 7.95 -30.88
CA ILE A 47 31.85 7.32 -29.71
C ILE A 47 30.82 6.27 -30.15
N GLN A 48 30.05 6.55 -31.21
CA GLN A 48 29.08 5.60 -31.75
C GLN A 48 29.75 4.37 -32.39
N GLN A 49 30.89 4.56 -33.07
CA GLN A 49 31.69 3.47 -33.64
C GLN A 49 32.37 2.62 -32.55
N LEU A 50 32.93 3.26 -31.52
CA LEU A 50 33.49 2.57 -30.34
C LEU A 50 32.42 1.80 -29.56
N ARG A 51 31.19 2.32 -29.50
CA ARG A 51 30.02 1.59 -28.99
C ARG A 51 29.52 0.49 -29.92
N GLY A 52 29.82 0.57 -31.22
CA GLY A 52 29.37 -0.35 -32.27
C GLY A 52 30.21 -1.61 -32.42
N GLY A 53 31.38 -1.69 -31.79
CA GLY A 53 32.25 -2.88 -31.80
C GLY A 53 31.86 -3.99 -30.82
N GLY A 54 30.80 -3.80 -30.03
CA GLY A 54 30.32 -4.80 -29.07
C GLY A 54 28.87 -4.59 -28.69
N GLY A 55 27.94 -5.09 -29.50
CA GLY A 55 26.55 -5.24 -29.07
C GLY A 55 25.52 -4.93 -30.14
N GLY A 56 24.78 -5.96 -30.55
CA GLY A 56 23.49 -5.80 -31.20
C GLY A 56 22.59 -4.85 -30.40
N LYS A 57 21.86 -4.01 -31.13
CA LYS A 57 20.80 -3.07 -30.71
C LYS A 57 20.29 -3.27 -29.26
N LYS A 58 20.93 -2.66 -28.26
CA LYS A 58 20.26 -2.35 -26.99
C LYS A 58 19.35 -1.14 -27.22
N LYS A 59 18.10 -1.41 -27.64
CA LYS A 59 16.96 -0.50 -27.39
C LYS A 59 17.05 -0.08 -25.93
N LYS A 60 17.01 1.22 -25.64
CA LYS A 60 16.75 1.75 -24.30
C LYS A 60 15.41 1.20 -23.82
N LYS A 61 15.41 0.03 -23.17
CA LYS A 61 14.33 -0.41 -22.30
C LYS A 61 14.35 0.54 -21.10
N LYS A 62 13.47 1.54 -21.12
CA LYS A 62 13.00 2.17 -19.89
C LYS A 62 12.40 1.03 -19.05
N GLY A 63 12.91 0.86 -17.84
CA GLY A 63 12.50 -0.20 -16.92
C GLY A 63 13.45 -1.40 -16.98
N GLY A 64 14.27 -1.55 -15.95
CA GLY A 64 14.92 -2.82 -15.61
C GLY A 64 13.85 -3.85 -15.23
N GLY A 65 13.14 -4.37 -16.22
CA GLY A 65 12.32 -5.56 -16.05
C GLY A 65 13.26 -6.75 -15.94
N ALA A 66 13.27 -7.38 -14.78
CA ALA A 66 13.92 -8.67 -14.55
C ALA A 66 13.62 -9.61 -15.74
N LYS A 67 14.60 -10.45 -16.12
CA LYS A 67 14.38 -11.52 -17.11
C LYS A 67 13.11 -12.26 -16.71
N LYS A 68 12.11 -12.32 -17.60
CA LYS A 68 10.90 -13.08 -17.34
C LYS A 68 11.33 -14.52 -17.01
N PRO A 69 10.89 -15.09 -15.88
CA PRO A 69 11.25 -16.45 -15.51
C PRO A 69 10.80 -17.40 -16.62
N SER A 70 11.69 -18.31 -17.02
CA SER A 70 11.36 -19.41 -17.92
C SER A 70 10.82 -20.58 -17.11
N GLY A 71 9.57 -20.96 -17.31
CA GLY A 71 8.88 -22.03 -16.59
C GLY A 71 7.42 -21.68 -16.29
N PRO A 72 6.64 -22.60 -15.69
CA PRO A 72 5.32 -22.29 -15.17
C PRO A 72 5.41 -21.15 -14.16
N VAL A 73 4.63 -20.10 -14.36
CA VAL A 73 4.57 -18.93 -13.47
C VAL A 73 3.25 -18.93 -12.72
N ALA A 74 3.29 -18.50 -11.47
CA ALA A 74 2.10 -18.19 -10.69
C ALA A 74 2.09 -16.70 -10.37
N MET A 75 0.89 -16.14 -10.19
CA MET A 75 0.74 -14.76 -9.72
C MET A 75 1.23 -14.67 -8.29
N GLY A 76 2.15 -13.75 -8.03
CA GLY A 76 2.68 -13.45 -6.70
C GLY A 76 2.47 -11.98 -6.36
N VAL A 77 2.35 -11.69 -5.06
CA VAL A 77 2.22 -10.33 -4.55
C VAL A 77 3.60 -9.81 -4.15
N ARG A 78 3.91 -8.56 -4.50
CA ARG A 78 5.11 -7.85 -4.03
C ARG A 78 4.72 -6.49 -3.47
N GLU A 79 5.49 -6.02 -2.49
CA GLU A 79 5.36 -4.65 -1.99
C GLU A 79 5.47 -3.63 -3.13
N GLY A 80 4.53 -2.69 -3.16
CA GLY A 80 4.58 -1.52 -4.02
C GLY A 80 5.40 -0.39 -3.41
N SER A 81 5.56 0.70 -4.17
CA SER A 81 6.10 1.94 -3.61
C SER A 81 5.05 2.57 -2.67
N PRO A 82 5.42 2.94 -1.43
CA PRO A 82 4.49 3.63 -0.54
C PRO A 82 4.00 4.94 -1.16
N ALA A 83 2.68 5.12 -1.23
CA ALA A 83 2.04 6.36 -1.66
C ALA A 83 0.87 6.73 -0.73
N ASP A 84 0.52 8.00 -0.68
CA ASP A 84 -0.73 8.46 -0.08
C ASP A 84 -1.90 8.16 -1.03
N CYS A 85 -3.11 8.03 -0.48
CA CYS A 85 -4.32 7.79 -1.28
C CYS A 85 -5.12 9.07 -1.44
N ARG A 86 -5.68 9.27 -2.63
CA ARG A 86 -6.64 10.34 -2.87
C ARG A 86 -8.05 9.85 -2.59
N VAL A 87 -8.90 10.73 -2.06
CA VAL A 87 -10.32 10.40 -1.86
C VAL A 87 -10.99 10.21 -3.22
N HIS A 88 -11.65 9.07 -3.42
CA HIS A 88 -12.48 8.85 -4.60
C HIS A 88 -13.86 9.46 -4.37
N ILE A 89 -14.12 10.61 -4.99
CA ILE A 89 -15.38 11.34 -4.82
C ILE A 89 -16.52 10.45 -5.32
N ARG A 90 -17.50 10.18 -4.45
CA ARG A 90 -18.64 9.28 -4.73
C ARG A 90 -18.21 7.86 -5.16
N GLY A 91 -17.04 7.40 -4.72
CA GLY A 91 -16.52 6.06 -5.04
C GLY A 91 -16.02 5.88 -6.48
N ASN A 92 -15.97 6.94 -7.29
CA ASN A 92 -15.51 6.85 -8.67
C ASN A 92 -13.98 7.00 -8.76
N ILE A 93 -13.33 5.97 -9.30
CA ILE A 93 -11.87 5.84 -9.43
C ILE A 93 -11.26 6.95 -10.31
N ARG A 94 -12.04 7.55 -11.21
CA ARG A 94 -11.58 8.61 -12.11
C ARG A 94 -11.67 10.01 -11.50
N THR A 95 -12.56 10.22 -10.53
CA THR A 95 -12.77 11.52 -9.89
C THR A 95 -12.05 11.55 -8.54
N LEU A 96 -10.80 11.98 -8.59
CA LEU A 96 -9.90 12.09 -7.45
C LEU A 96 -10.08 13.45 -6.77
N GLY A 97 -10.36 13.44 -5.48
CA GLY A 97 -10.35 14.61 -4.60
C GLY A 97 -8.99 14.80 -3.92
N ASP A 98 -9.04 15.34 -2.71
CA ASP A 98 -7.86 15.65 -1.91
C ASP A 98 -7.05 14.41 -1.54
N SER A 99 -5.75 14.61 -1.38
CA SER A 99 -4.83 13.56 -0.94
C SER A 99 -4.93 13.40 0.57
N VAL A 100 -5.13 12.17 1.03
CA VAL A 100 -5.15 11.79 2.45
C VAL A 100 -3.83 11.16 2.80
N THR A 101 -3.14 11.75 3.78
CA THR A 101 -1.91 11.19 4.32
C THR A 101 -2.18 9.84 4.97
N ARG A 102 -1.29 8.87 4.74
CA ARG A 102 -1.36 7.61 5.49
C ARG A 102 -1.30 7.88 7.00
N GLY A 103 -2.19 7.23 7.75
CA GLY A 103 -2.25 7.35 9.20
C GLY A 103 -3.28 6.43 9.81
N PHE A 104 -3.49 6.57 11.11
CA PHE A 104 -4.54 5.88 11.85
C PHE A 104 -5.82 6.73 11.96
N LEU A 105 -6.91 6.13 12.46
CA LEU A 105 -8.15 6.85 12.72
C LEU A 105 -7.92 8.00 13.71
N GLN A 106 -8.20 9.23 13.30
CA GLN A 106 -7.98 10.42 14.14
C GLN A 106 -8.93 10.50 15.35
N VAL A 107 -10.07 9.80 15.27
CA VAL A 107 -11.11 9.78 16.31
C VAL A 107 -10.71 8.88 17.49
N VAL A 108 -9.81 7.92 17.26
CA VAL A 108 -9.37 6.95 18.27
C VAL A 108 -7.87 7.09 18.47
N LYS A 109 -7.45 7.55 19.65
CA LYS A 109 -6.02 7.62 19.99
C LYS A 109 -5.58 6.30 20.59
N ILE A 110 -4.60 5.66 19.95
CA ILE A 110 -3.90 4.48 20.47
C ILE A 110 -2.43 4.86 20.61
N ASP A 111 -1.80 4.45 21.71
CA ASP A 111 -0.38 4.71 21.91
C ASP A 111 0.45 4.10 20.77
N GLY A 112 1.35 4.90 20.18
CA GLY A 112 2.13 4.50 19.02
C GLY A 112 1.38 4.52 17.67
N SER A 113 0.20 5.12 17.59
CA SER A 113 -0.54 5.31 16.33
C SER A 113 -0.13 6.55 15.52
N ASP A 114 0.76 7.38 16.07
CA ASP A 114 1.00 8.73 15.55
C ASP A 114 1.83 8.80 14.27
N LYS A 115 2.61 7.76 13.94
CA LYS A 115 3.53 7.82 12.80
C LYS A 115 3.67 6.49 12.06
N ILE A 116 3.27 6.49 10.80
CA ILE A 116 3.61 5.44 9.84
C ILE A 116 4.97 5.77 9.22
N ASN A 117 5.84 4.77 9.10
CA ASN A 117 7.12 4.96 8.42
C ASN A 117 6.90 5.32 6.94
N ALA A 118 7.39 6.50 6.53
CA ALA A 118 7.24 6.99 5.16
C ALA A 118 7.85 6.07 4.09
N ARG A 119 8.85 5.25 4.46
CA ARG A 119 9.54 4.31 3.57
C ARG A 119 8.87 2.94 3.47
N GLN A 120 7.87 2.66 4.30
CA GLN A 120 7.14 1.39 4.33
C GLN A 120 5.66 1.62 4.00
N SER A 121 4.92 0.54 3.77
CA SER A 121 3.49 0.63 3.41
C SER A 121 2.56 0.98 4.57
N GLY A 122 3.02 0.87 5.82
CA GLY A 122 2.15 1.00 6.99
C GLY A 122 1.50 -0.31 7.46
N ARG A 123 1.76 -1.43 6.77
CA ARG A 123 1.14 -2.72 7.11
C ARG A 123 1.64 -3.30 8.44
N LEU A 124 2.91 -3.06 8.77
CA LEU A 124 3.48 -3.51 10.05
C LEU A 124 2.85 -2.73 11.20
N GLU A 125 2.72 -1.42 11.03
CA GLU A 125 2.07 -0.53 11.97
C GLU A 125 0.60 -0.92 12.17
N LEU A 126 -0.13 -1.20 11.09
CA LEU A 126 -1.50 -1.72 11.16
C LEU A 126 -1.58 -3.05 11.92
N ALA A 127 -0.65 -3.98 11.66
CA ALA A 127 -0.61 -5.25 12.39
C ALA A 127 -0.39 -5.01 13.89
N ASN A 128 0.55 -4.14 14.25
CA ASN A 128 0.84 -3.80 15.65
C ASN A 128 -0.38 -3.17 16.34
N TRP A 129 -1.11 -2.27 15.68
CA TRP A 129 -2.32 -1.67 16.23
C TRP A 129 -3.45 -2.69 16.41
N LEU A 130 -3.63 -3.59 15.43
CA LEU A 130 -4.62 -4.65 15.53
C LEU A 130 -4.30 -5.64 16.65
N THR A 131 -3.02 -5.94 16.89
CA THR A 131 -2.59 -6.86 17.95
C THR A 131 -2.24 -6.16 19.27
N HIS A 132 -2.53 -4.87 19.40
CA HIS A 132 -2.20 -4.11 20.61
C HIS A 132 -2.88 -4.68 21.85
N ALA A 133 -2.24 -4.53 23.01
CA ALA A 133 -2.73 -5.14 24.25
C ALA A 133 -4.11 -4.62 24.67
N ASP A 134 -4.40 -3.36 24.34
CA ASP A 134 -5.67 -2.69 24.64
C ASP A 134 -6.77 -3.00 23.63
N ASN A 135 -6.46 -3.75 22.56
CA ASN A 135 -7.46 -4.23 21.60
C ASN A 135 -7.83 -5.70 21.91
N PRO A 136 -8.90 -5.96 22.67
CA PRO A 136 -9.31 -7.33 22.99
C PRO A 136 -9.96 -8.05 21.81
N LEU A 137 -10.44 -7.32 20.79
CA LEU A 137 -11.28 -7.90 19.74
C LEU A 137 -10.52 -8.89 18.86
N THR A 138 -9.27 -8.60 18.51
CA THR A 138 -8.47 -9.44 17.62
C THR A 138 -8.31 -10.86 18.18
N ALA A 139 -8.00 -10.96 19.47
CA ALA A 139 -7.84 -12.25 20.14
C ALA A 139 -9.20 -12.98 20.28
N ARG A 140 -10.27 -12.26 20.66
CA ARG A 140 -11.63 -12.83 20.77
C ARG A 140 -12.15 -13.36 19.43
N VAL A 141 -11.99 -12.59 18.35
CA VAL A 141 -12.40 -12.98 16.99
C VAL A 141 -11.67 -14.24 16.56
N MET A 142 -10.34 -14.29 16.73
CA MET A 142 -9.56 -15.45 16.35
C MET A 142 -9.91 -16.69 17.19
N ALA A 143 -10.08 -16.53 18.50
CA ALA A 143 -10.49 -17.60 19.39
C ALA A 143 -11.85 -18.19 18.99
N ASN A 144 -12.84 -17.33 18.70
CA ASN A 144 -14.15 -17.76 18.23
C ASN A 144 -14.09 -18.47 16.88
N ARG A 145 -13.25 -17.99 15.95
CA ARG A 145 -13.07 -18.65 14.63
C ARG A 145 -12.48 -20.04 14.78
N VAL A 146 -11.45 -20.21 15.60
CA VAL A 146 -10.87 -21.54 15.87
C VAL A 146 -11.89 -22.46 16.53
N TRP A 147 -12.63 -21.95 17.52
CA TRP A 147 -13.71 -22.70 18.16
C TRP A 147 -14.79 -23.13 17.15
N TYR A 148 -15.25 -22.21 16.31
CA TYR A 148 -16.22 -22.46 15.26
C TYR A 148 -15.76 -23.56 14.30
N HIS A 149 -14.50 -23.52 13.86
CA HIS A 149 -13.96 -24.55 12.96
C HIS A 149 -13.85 -25.94 13.60
N LEU A 150 -13.66 -26.02 14.92
CA LEU A 150 -13.55 -27.28 15.64
C LEU A 150 -14.91 -27.87 16.04
N THR A 151 -15.85 -27.03 16.44
CA THR A 151 -17.14 -27.47 17.01
C THR A 151 -18.32 -27.29 16.05
N GLY A 152 -18.11 -26.65 14.89
CA GLY A 152 -19.13 -26.35 13.89
C GLY A 152 -20.01 -25.13 14.23
N ARG A 153 -19.94 -24.61 15.46
CA ARG A 153 -20.70 -23.43 15.92
C ARG A 153 -19.85 -22.53 16.79
N GLY A 154 -19.92 -21.22 16.57
CA GLY A 154 -19.12 -20.25 17.31
C GLY A 154 -19.77 -19.97 18.67
N LEU A 155 -18.95 -19.56 19.63
CA LEU A 155 -19.45 -18.95 20.88
C LEU A 155 -20.23 -17.66 20.56
N VAL A 156 -19.75 -16.93 19.56
CA VAL A 156 -20.51 -15.89 18.85
C VAL A 156 -20.89 -16.45 17.49
N THR A 157 -22.19 -16.54 17.22
CA THR A 157 -22.73 -17.11 15.97
C THR A 157 -22.45 -16.24 14.75
N THR A 158 -22.14 -14.96 14.95
CA THR A 158 -21.72 -14.01 13.91
C THR A 158 -20.19 -13.80 13.95
N PRO A 159 -19.37 -14.68 13.35
CA PRO A 159 -17.91 -14.61 13.45
C PRO A 159 -17.29 -13.34 12.83
N ASP A 160 -18.04 -12.63 11.99
CA ASP A 160 -17.59 -11.40 11.32
C ASP A 160 -18.15 -10.12 11.96
N ASN A 161 -19.02 -10.23 12.98
CA ASN A 161 -19.61 -9.08 13.64
C ASN A 161 -19.58 -9.24 15.16
N PHE A 162 -18.61 -8.57 15.79
CA PHE A 162 -18.43 -8.48 17.25
C PHE A 162 -18.86 -7.12 17.81
N GLY A 163 -19.48 -6.27 16.97
CA GLY A 163 -19.95 -4.94 17.36
C GLY A 163 -21.38 -4.96 17.91
N ALA A 164 -21.99 -3.78 18.05
CA ALA A 164 -23.35 -3.63 18.59
C ALA A 164 -24.44 -4.34 17.77
N MET A 165 -24.19 -4.58 16.49
CA MET A 165 -25.08 -5.31 15.58
C MET A 165 -24.82 -6.83 15.56
N GLY A 166 -23.79 -7.29 16.28
CA GLY A 166 -23.43 -8.70 16.40
C GLY A 166 -24.28 -9.44 17.44
N GLN A 167 -24.28 -10.77 17.36
CA GLN A 167 -24.89 -11.59 18.40
C GLN A 167 -24.02 -11.61 19.66
N ARG A 168 -24.65 -11.71 20.83
CA ARG A 168 -23.92 -11.82 22.08
C ARG A 168 -23.26 -13.21 22.20
N PRO A 169 -22.07 -13.32 22.82
CA PRO A 169 -21.47 -14.63 23.08
C PRO A 169 -22.38 -15.48 23.97
N SER A 170 -22.53 -16.77 23.65
CA SER A 170 -23.23 -17.71 24.53
C SER A 170 -22.48 -17.90 25.86
N HIS A 171 -21.15 -17.93 25.81
CA HIS A 171 -20.27 -18.06 26.98
C HIS A 171 -19.19 -16.98 26.94
N PRO A 172 -19.45 -15.77 27.47
CA PRO A 172 -18.51 -14.65 27.42
C PRO A 172 -17.23 -14.94 28.19
N GLU A 173 -17.32 -15.57 29.36
CA GLU A 173 -16.15 -15.90 30.19
C GLU A 173 -15.22 -16.92 29.51
N LEU A 174 -15.79 -17.92 28.83
CA LEU A 174 -15.01 -18.90 28.07
C LEU A 174 -14.29 -18.23 26.90
N LEU A 175 -14.97 -17.35 26.18
CA LEU A 175 -14.38 -16.60 25.08
C LEU A 175 -13.21 -15.72 25.57
N ASP A 176 -13.39 -15.07 26.71
CA ASP A 176 -12.36 -14.23 27.32
C ASP A 176 -11.17 -15.06 27.80
N HIS A 177 -11.43 -16.22 28.42
CA HIS A 177 -10.38 -17.15 28.81
C HIS A 177 -9.54 -17.62 27.61
N LEU A 178 -10.20 -18.04 26.52
CA LEU A 178 -9.51 -18.48 25.30
C LEU A 178 -8.72 -17.34 24.64
N ALA A 179 -9.28 -16.13 24.61
CA ALA A 179 -8.62 -14.95 24.04
C ALA A 179 -7.38 -14.54 24.85
N LEU A 180 -7.47 -14.53 26.18
CA LEU A 180 -6.33 -14.24 27.05
C LEU A 180 -5.23 -15.28 26.91
N LYS A 181 -5.60 -16.57 26.94
CA LYS A 181 -4.64 -17.67 26.78
C LYS A 181 -3.96 -17.61 25.40
N PHE A 182 -4.71 -17.32 24.35
CA PHE A 182 -4.15 -17.19 23.00
C PHE A 182 -3.09 -16.09 22.90
N ARG A 183 -3.31 -14.95 23.58
CA ARG A 183 -2.31 -13.88 23.68
C ARG A 183 -1.09 -14.29 24.50
N GLN A 184 -1.29 -14.95 25.64
CA GLN A 184 -0.21 -15.45 26.51
C GLN A 184 0.65 -16.50 25.81
N ASP A 185 0.05 -17.34 24.97
CA ASP A 185 0.72 -18.37 24.17
C ASP A 185 1.34 -17.82 22.86
N ASN A 186 1.70 -16.53 22.83
CA ASN A 186 2.31 -15.85 21.67
C ASN A 186 1.52 -16.03 20.36
N TRP A 187 0.19 -15.97 20.41
CA TRP A 187 -0.69 -16.09 19.24
C TRP A 187 -0.55 -17.45 18.51
N SER A 188 -0.14 -18.49 19.22
CA SER A 188 0.00 -19.85 18.66
C SER A 188 -1.36 -20.51 18.44
N VAL A 189 -1.79 -20.58 17.18
CA VAL A 189 -3.05 -21.25 16.79
C VAL A 189 -3.01 -22.73 17.19
N LYS A 190 -1.85 -23.38 17.08
CA LYS A 190 -1.68 -24.79 17.48
C LYS A 190 -1.91 -25.00 18.98
N SER A 191 -1.41 -24.08 19.83
CA SER A 191 -1.63 -24.17 21.28
C SER A 191 -3.11 -23.99 21.64
N LEU A 192 -3.77 -23.04 20.97
CA LEU A 192 -5.19 -22.79 21.15
C LEU A 192 -6.04 -24.00 20.74
N VAL A 193 -5.78 -24.57 19.55
CA VAL A 193 -6.45 -25.80 19.08
C VAL A 193 -6.25 -26.92 20.09
N ARG A 194 -5.02 -27.16 20.55
CA ARG A 194 -4.73 -28.19 21.56
C ARG A 194 -5.52 -27.96 22.85
N SER A 195 -5.60 -26.72 23.32
CA SER A 195 -6.35 -26.36 24.53
C SER A 195 -7.84 -26.65 24.40
N ILE A 196 -8.43 -26.37 23.23
CA ILE A 196 -9.85 -26.65 22.95
C ILE A 196 -10.09 -28.15 22.87
N VAL A 197 -9.28 -28.89 22.11
CA VAL A 197 -9.46 -30.34 21.90
C VAL A 197 -9.28 -31.14 23.20
N LEU A 198 -8.44 -30.67 24.12
CA LEU A 198 -8.26 -31.29 25.44
C LEU A 198 -9.31 -30.87 26.47
N SER A 199 -10.18 -29.90 26.14
CA SER A 199 -11.22 -29.43 27.05
C SER A 199 -12.27 -30.52 27.34
N HIS A 200 -13.03 -30.36 28.42
CA HIS A 200 -14.17 -31.23 28.69
C HIS A 200 -15.24 -31.06 27.60
N ALA A 201 -15.55 -29.82 27.22
CA ALA A 201 -16.58 -29.50 26.23
C ALA A 201 -16.34 -30.22 24.89
N TYR A 202 -15.10 -30.26 24.40
CA TYR A 202 -14.79 -30.96 23.14
C TYR A 202 -14.81 -32.49 23.25
N ARG A 203 -14.63 -33.04 24.46
CA ARG A 203 -14.59 -34.48 24.71
C ARG A 203 -15.95 -35.07 25.09
N LEU A 204 -17.00 -34.25 25.11
CA LEU A 204 -18.36 -34.73 25.32
C LEU A 204 -18.79 -35.68 24.19
N SER A 205 -19.76 -36.54 24.52
CA SER A 205 -20.32 -37.48 23.57
C SER A 205 -21.27 -36.76 22.63
N SER A 206 -21.06 -36.90 21.32
CA SER A 206 -21.93 -36.33 20.28
C SER A 206 -23.30 -37.01 20.18
N SER A 207 -23.57 -38.02 21.01
CA SER A 207 -24.83 -38.77 20.97
C SER A 207 -26.00 -37.91 21.48
N PRO A 208 -27.15 -37.91 20.79
CA PRO A 208 -28.32 -37.15 21.22
C PRO A 208 -28.86 -37.71 22.55
N ASN A 209 -29.01 -36.82 23.54
CA ASN A 209 -29.76 -37.08 24.75
C ASN A 209 -31.16 -36.45 24.58
N THR A 210 -32.21 -37.19 24.92
CA THR A 210 -33.60 -36.71 24.84
C THR A 210 -33.84 -35.50 25.74
N ALA A 211 -33.27 -35.50 26.95
CA ALA A 211 -33.38 -34.38 27.89
C ALA A 211 -32.64 -33.12 27.42
N GLY A 212 -31.49 -33.28 26.77
CA GLY A 212 -30.70 -32.18 26.21
C GLY A 212 -31.36 -31.58 24.98
N THR A 213 -31.81 -32.43 24.04
CA THR A 213 -32.48 -32.01 22.82
C THR A 213 -33.79 -31.26 23.09
N ALA A 214 -34.51 -31.63 24.14
CA ALA A 214 -35.74 -30.93 24.54
C ALA A 214 -35.49 -29.52 25.09
N ARG A 215 -34.32 -29.26 25.70
CA ARG A 215 -33.97 -27.97 26.31
C ARG A 215 -33.19 -27.05 25.38
N ASP A 216 -32.29 -27.61 24.59
CA ASP A 216 -31.41 -26.86 23.68
C ASP A 216 -31.15 -27.71 22.41
N PRO A 217 -32.12 -27.72 21.47
CA PRO A 217 -32.01 -28.48 20.23
C PRO A 217 -30.85 -28.02 19.34
N ASP A 218 -30.49 -26.73 19.42
CA ASP A 218 -29.42 -26.10 18.65
C ASP A 218 -28.01 -26.32 19.25
N ASN A 219 -27.91 -27.00 20.39
CA ASN A 219 -26.67 -27.23 21.15
C ASN A 219 -25.87 -25.92 21.39
N THR A 220 -26.57 -24.82 21.68
CA THR A 220 -25.94 -23.52 22.00
C THR A 220 -25.11 -23.57 23.28
N LEU A 221 -25.46 -24.48 24.21
CA LEU A 221 -24.77 -24.71 25.48
C LEU A 221 -23.65 -25.76 25.39
N PHE A 222 -23.39 -26.36 24.22
CA PHE A 222 -22.36 -27.39 24.02
C PHE A 222 -22.45 -28.52 25.05
N TRP A 223 -23.64 -29.09 25.22
CA TRP A 223 -23.93 -30.16 26.19
C TRP A 223 -23.67 -31.58 25.67
N ARG A 224 -23.39 -31.71 24.37
CA ARG A 224 -22.99 -32.94 23.65
C ARG A 224 -21.91 -32.65 22.64
#